data_AF-A0AA37HLF0-F1
#
_entry.id   AF-A0AA37HLF0-F1
#
_cell.length_a   1.000
_cell.length_b   1.000
_cell.length_c   1.000
_cell.angle_alpha   90.00
_cell.angle_beta   90.00
_cell.angle_gamma   90.00
#
_symmetry.space_group_name_H-M   'P 1'
#
loop_
_entity.id
_entity.type
_entity.pdbx_description
1 polymer ?
#
loop_
_entity_poly.entity_id
_entity_poly.type
_entity_poly.pdbx_seq_one_letter_code
_entity_poly.pdbx_strand_id
1 'polypeptide(L)' 'MGKLKPVYLYRLRLLYAAPRYYAPQSINHYLEKRGLIRRTGRALPARRHEEYEITEAGRTAFDAALVAPE' A
#
# COMPACT_ATOMS: atom_id res chain seq x y z
N MET A 1 -14.51 -4.51 -10.36
CA MET A 1 -13.42 -3.80 -9.64
C MET A 1 -12.62 -3.00 -10.65
N GLY A 2 -12.56 -1.66 -10.52
CA GLY A 2 -11.80 -0.83 -11.46
C GLY A 2 -10.28 -1.08 -11.34
N LYS A 3 -9.58 -1.10 -12.48
CA LYS A 3 -8.12 -1.28 -12.57
C LYS A 3 -7.41 -0.32 -11.59
N LEU A 4 -6.45 -0.82 -10.81
CA LEU A 4 -5.64 0.01 -9.93
C LEU A 4 -4.74 0.92 -10.77
N LYS A 5 -4.64 2.20 -10.39
CA LYS A 5 -3.72 3.13 -11.06
C LYS A 5 -2.27 2.68 -10.87
N PRO A 6 -1.36 2.94 -11.84
CA PRO A 6 0.05 2.56 -11.73
C PRO A 6 0.73 3.02 -10.44
N VAL A 7 0.41 4.23 -9.95
CA VAL A 7 0.97 4.76 -8.70
C VAL A 7 0.56 3.93 -7.47
N TYR A 8 -0.64 3.34 -7.47
CA TYR A 8 -1.10 2.45 -6.41
C TYR A 8 -0.41 1.10 -6.50
N LEU A 9 -0.25 0.57 -7.71
CA LEU A 9 0.49 -0.68 -7.94
C LEU A 9 1.96 -0.54 -7.52
N TYR A 10 2.60 0.59 -7.83
CA TYR A 10 3.96 0.87 -7.37
C TYR A 10 4.05 0.90 -5.84
N ARG A 11 3.10 1.55 -5.17
CA ARG A 11 3.06 1.57 -3.69
C ARG A 11 2.87 0.16 -3.12
N LEU A 12 1.96 -0.64 -3.68
CA LEU A 12 1.74 -2.02 -3.26
C LEU A 12 2.99 -2.87 -3.49
N ARG A 13 3.67 -2.75 -4.64
CA ARG A 13 4.93 -3.45 -4.92
C ARG A 13 5.99 -3.17 -3.85
N LEU A 14 6.15 -1.92 -3.43
CA LEU A 14 7.12 -1.55 -2.40
C LEU A 14 6.80 -2.17 -1.04
N LEU A 15 5.51 -2.25 -0.70
CA LEU A 15 5.02 -2.82 0.56
C LEU A 15 4.92 -4.35 0.54
N TYR A 16 4.79 -4.95 -0.65
CA TYR A 16 4.85 -6.40 -0.86
C TYR A 16 6.21 -6.96 -0.42
N ALA A 17 7.28 -6.21 -0.69
CA ALA A 17 8.64 -6.58 -0.30
C ALA A 17 8.87 -6.45 1.21
N ALA A 18 8.45 -5.34 1.84
CA ALA A 18 8.59 -5.11 3.27
C ALA A 18 7.72 -3.94 3.75
N PRO A 19 7.38 -3.86 5.06
CA PRO A 19 6.81 -2.66 5.66
C PRO A 19 7.70 -1.42 5.46
N ARG A 20 7.08 -0.25 5.26
CA ARG A 20 7.80 1.01 4.99
C ARG A 20 7.12 2.20 5.65
N TYR A 21 7.94 3.18 6.05
CA TYR A 21 7.48 4.45 6.57
C TYR A 21 7.14 5.43 5.45
N TYR A 22 5.99 6.07 5.57
CA TYR A 22 5.56 7.11 4.63
C TYR A 22 5.04 8.34 5.36
N ALA A 23 5.26 9.50 4.74
CA ALA A 23 4.55 10.72 5.12
C ALA A 23 3.03 10.57 4.87
N PRO A 24 2.19 11.34 5.57
CA PRO A 24 0.76 11.42 5.28
C PRO A 24 0.53 11.83 3.82
N GLN A 25 -0.04 10.93 3.03
CA GLN A 25 -0.27 11.11 1.60
C GLN A 25 -1.63 10.50 1.22
N SER A 26 -2.31 11.10 0.25
CA SER A 26 -3.62 10.63 -0.24
C SER A 26 -3.58 9.18 -0.76
N ILE A 27 -2.43 8.75 -1.29
CA ILE A 27 -2.21 7.36 -1.73
C ILE A 27 -2.33 6.38 -0.56
N ASN A 28 -1.70 6.68 0.59
CA ASN A 28 -1.76 5.81 1.76
C ASN A 28 -3.19 5.74 2.29
N HIS A 29 -3.84 6.89 2.41
CA HIS A 29 -5.23 6.95 2.84
C HIS A 29 -6.17 6.16 1.92
N TYR A 30 -5.98 6.27 0.60
CA TYR A 30 -6.78 5.53 -0.37
C TYR A 30 -6.61 4.01 -0.25
N LEU A 31 -5.36 3.54 -0.17
CA LEU A 31 -5.04 2.12 -0.05
C LEU A 31 -5.50 1.55 1.30
N GLU A 32 -5.33 2.30 2.37
CA GLU A 32 -5.78 1.96 3.72
C GLU A 32 -7.31 1.89 3.80
N LYS A 33 -8.02 2.88 3.25
CA LYS A 33 -9.49 2.89 3.17
C LYS A 33 -10.05 1.68 2.40
N ARG A 34 -9.28 1.15 1.45
CA ARG A 34 -9.61 -0.08 0.71
C ARG A 34 -9.13 -1.36 1.38
N GLY A 35 -8.51 -1.28 2.55
CA GLY A 35 -7.98 -2.43 3.28
C GLY A 35 -6.81 -3.13 2.59
N LEU A 36 -6.14 -2.48 1.63
CA LEU A 36 -5.02 -3.05 0.88
C LEU A 36 -3.68 -2.90 1.62
N ILE A 37 -3.60 -1.90 2.49
CA ILE A 37 -2.48 -1.69 3.40
C ILE A 37 -3.04 -1.36 4.79
N ARG A 38 -2.22 -1.50 5.83
CA ARG A 38 -2.57 -1.07 7.19
C ARG A 38 -1.38 -0.43 7.89
N ARG A 39 -1.65 0.47 8.84
CA ARG A 39 -0.63 0.95 9.79
C ARG A 39 -0.20 -0.19 10.71
N THR A 40 1.09 -0.30 10.98
CA THR A 40 1.62 -1.27 11.94
C THR A 40 1.58 -0.76 13.39
N GLY A 41 1.29 0.54 13.56
CA GLY A 41 1.40 1.24 14.86
C GLY A 41 2.79 1.80 15.14
N ARG A 42 3.81 1.47 14.34
CA ARG A 42 5.13 2.09 14.43
C ARG A 42 5.13 3.43 13.69
N ALA A 43 5.77 4.44 14.30
CA ALA A 43 5.97 5.75 13.68
C ALA A 43 7.42 6.18 13.81
N LEU A 44 7.96 6.86 12.81
CA LEU A 44 9.26 7.53 12.91
C LEU A 44 9.11 8.77 13.80
N PRO A 45 9.75 8.81 14.99
CA PRO A 45 9.54 9.87 15.98
C PRO A 45 9.87 11.26 15.43
N ALA A 46 10.91 11.35 14.60
CA ALA A 46 11.42 12.61 14.09
C ALA A 46 10.57 13.24 12.97
N ARG A 47 9.74 12.45 12.27
CA ARG A 47 9.08 12.90 11.03
C ARG A 47 7.57 12.70 10.98
N ARG A 48 6.97 12.14 12.05
CA ARG A 48 5.54 11.76 12.07
C ARG A 48 5.14 10.88 10.89
N HIS A 49 6.09 10.08 10.37
CA HIS A 49 5.79 9.12 9.32
C HIS A 49 5.29 7.84 9.97
N GLU A 50 4.17 7.34 9.49
CA GLU A 50 3.63 6.06 9.95
C GLU A 50 4.21 4.95 9.10
N GLU A 51 4.48 3.82 9.73
CA GLU A 51 4.82 2.60 9.01
C GLU A 51 3.56 1.89 8.55
N TYR A 52 3.58 1.50 7.28
CA TYR A 52 2.52 0.72 6.66
C TYR A 52 3.07 -0.63 6.22
N GLU A 53 2.20 -1.63 6.22
CA GLU A 53 2.44 -2.93 5.64
C GLU A 53 1.32 -3.33 4.69
N ILE A 54 1.62 -4.22 3.75
CA ILE A 54 0.61 -4.78 2.83
C ILE A 54 -0.28 -5.78 3.59
N THR A 55 -1.59 -5.76 3.33
CA THR A 55 -2.51 -6.78 3.83
C THR A 55 -2.58 -7.96 2.86
N GLU A 56 -3.23 -9.05 3.26
CA GLU A 56 -3.53 -10.17 2.36
C GLU A 56 -4.37 -9.71 1.15
N ALA A 57 -5.41 -8.89 1.37
CA ALA A 57 -6.19 -8.31 0.29
C ALA A 57 -5.34 -7.43 -0.65
N GLY A 58 -4.36 -6.71 -0.10
CA GLY A 58 -3.37 -5.95 -0.88
C GLY A 58 -2.49 -6.83 -1.76
N ARG A 59 -2.02 -7.97 -1.24
CA ARG A 59 -1.22 -8.94 -2.00
C ARG A 59 -2.04 -9.52 -3.14
N THR A 60 -3.24 -10.01 -2.87
CA THR A 60 -4.15 -10.56 -3.88
C THR A 60 -4.49 -9.53 -4.95
N ALA A 61 -4.77 -8.28 -4.57
CA ALA A 61 -5.05 -7.21 -5.52
C ALA A 61 -3.85 -6.85 -6.40
N PHE A 62 -2.63 -6.91 -5.85
CA PHE A 62 -1.40 -6.69 -6.61
C PHE A 62 -1.15 -7.84 -7.61
N ASP A 63 -1.24 -9.09 -7.15
CA ASP A 63 -1.00 -10.26 -7.99
C ASP A 63 -2.03 -10.36 -9.13
N ALA A 64 -3.31 -10.10 -8.84
CA ALA A 64 -4.37 -10.04 -9.85
C ALA A 64 -4.11 -8.96 -10.92
N ALA A 65 -3.50 -7.83 -10.53
CA ALA A 65 -3.16 -6.77 -11.47
C ALA A 65 -1.94 -7.09 -12.35
N LEU A 66 -1.09 -8.04 -11.95
CA LEU A 66 0.02 -8.54 -12.79
C LEU A 66 -0.45 -9.58 -13.81
N VAL A 67 -1.46 -10.37 -13.47
CA VAL A 67 -2.00 -11.46 -14.32
C VAL A 67 -3.04 -10.96 -15.32
N ALA A 68 -3.58 -9.76 -15.14
CA ALA A 68 -4.44 -9.10 -16.12
C ALA A 68 -3.63 -8.05 -16.91
N PRO A 69 -2.72 -8.45 -17.82
CA PRO A 69 -2.19 -7.51 -18.80
C PRO A 69 -3.36 -7.00 -19.65
N GLU A 70 -3.22 -5.76 -20.11
CA GLU A 70 -4.31 -4.87 -20.48
C GLU A 70 -5.38 -5.43 -21.43
#